data_AF-A0A9E5SCJ6-F1
#
_entry.id   AF-A0A9E5SCJ6-F1
#
_cell.length_a   1.000
_cell.length_b   1.000
_cell.length_c   1.000
_cell.angle_alpha   90.00
_cell.angle_beta   90.00
_cell.angle_gamma   90.00
#
_symmetry.space_group_name_H-M   'P 1'
#
loop_
_entity.id
_entity.type
_entity.pdbx_description
1 polymer ?
#
loop_
_entity_poly.entity_id
_entity_poly.type
_entity_poly.pdbx_seq_one_letter_code
_entity_poly.pdbx_strand_id
1 'polypeptide(L)' 'MHIEIRGAEKLSFREKQAVVLKETGLGNEEIAKRLGVNSATVATLLSRARSKGYEVVIVIPTDLGLFGAENEEEG' A
#
# COMPACT_ATOMS: atom_id res chain seq x y z
N MET A 1 5.62 -1.63 12.15
CA MET A 1 5.46 -1.17 10.76
C MET A 1 4.01 -0.79 10.56
N HIS A 2 3.72 0.50 10.35
CA HIS A 2 2.36 1.01 10.14
C HIS A 2 2.25 1.43 8.67
N ILE A 3 1.29 0.88 7.93
CA ILE A 3 1.06 1.20 6.51
C ILE A 3 -0.27 1.92 6.39
N GLU A 4 -0.29 3.02 5.66
CA GLU A 4 -1.49 3.77 5.33
C GLU A 4 -1.71 3.80 3.81
N ILE A 5 -2.97 3.72 3.40
CA ILE A 5 -3.37 3.95 2.01
C ILE A 5 -4.09 5.30 1.97
N ARG A 6 -3.42 6.34 1.46
CA ARG A 6 -4.01 7.68 1.28
C ARG A 6 -4.76 7.76 -0.05
N GLY A 7 -5.77 8.62 -0.13
CA GLY A 7 -6.62 8.73 -1.33
C GLY A 7 -7.58 7.55 -1.50
N ALA A 8 -7.73 6.70 -0.47
CA ALA A 8 -8.62 5.54 -0.50
C ALA A 8 -10.08 5.94 -0.77
N GLU A 9 -10.52 7.12 -0.35
CA GLU A 9 -11.86 7.65 -0.61
C GLU A 9 -12.20 7.76 -2.11
N LYS A 10 -11.20 7.92 -2.98
CA LYS A 10 -11.37 7.96 -4.45
C LYS A 10 -11.59 6.57 -5.06
N LEU A 11 -11.22 5.52 -4.32
CA LEU A 11 -11.30 4.13 -4.76
C LEU A 11 -12.69 3.56 -4.52
N SER A 12 -13.20 2.81 -5.49
CA SER A 12 -14.36 1.94 -5.32
C SER A 12 -14.03 0.82 -4.34
N PHE A 13 -15.07 0.19 -3.78
CA PHE A 13 -14.90 -0.90 -2.82
C PHE A 13 -14.03 -2.05 -3.36
N ARG A 14 -14.22 -2.44 -4.62
CA ARG A 14 -13.43 -3.49 -5.28
C ARG A 14 -11.97 -3.08 -5.51
N GLU A 15 -11.73 -1.82 -5.85
CA GLU A 15 -10.36 -1.28 -5.99
C GLU A 15 -9.65 -1.27 -4.64
N LYS A 16 -10.32 -0.83 -3.57
CA LYS A 16 -9.76 -0.87 -2.20
C LYS A 16 -9.34 -2.28 -1.82
N GLN A 17 -10.22 -3.26 -2.03
CA GLN A 17 -9.91 -4.66 -1.72
C GLN A 17 -8.69 -5.16 -2.51
N ALA A 18 -8.64 -4.87 -3.82
CA ALA A 18 -7.52 -5.29 -4.65
C ALA A 18 -6.20 -4.64 -4.22
N VAL A 19 -6.20 -3.34 -3.91
CA VAL A 19 -5.01 -2.62 -3.43
C VAL A 19 -4.54 -3.18 -2.08
N VAL A 20 -5.43 -3.30 -1.09
CA VAL A 20 -5.05 -3.84 0.23
C VAL A 20 -4.41 -5.23 0.11
N LEU A 21 -4.98 -6.12 -0.70
CA LEU A 21 -4.40 -7.45 -0.90
C LEU A 21 -3.06 -7.39 -1.64
N LYS A 22 -2.91 -6.47 -2.61
CA LYS A 22 -1.66 -6.29 -3.34
C LYS A 22 -0.53 -5.78 -2.45
N GLU A 23 -0.80 -4.75 -1.65
CA GLU A 23 0.19 -4.13 -0.76
C GLU A 23 0.53 -5.00 0.46
N THR A 24 -0.34 -5.96 0.79
CA THR A 24 -0.04 -7.01 1.79
C THR A 24 0.74 -8.20 1.21
N GLY A 25 1.15 -8.12 -0.06
CA GLY A 25 2.11 -9.05 -0.69
C GLY A 25 1.50 -10.09 -1.61
N LEU A 26 0.19 -10.06 -1.91
CA LEU A 26 -0.41 -11.07 -2.77
C LEU A 26 -0.16 -10.85 -4.26
N GLY A 27 -0.01 -11.96 -4.98
CA GLY A 27 -0.01 -12.00 -6.45
C GLY A 27 -1.42 -11.84 -7.04
N ASN A 28 -1.50 -11.42 -8.31
CA ASN A 28 -2.79 -11.14 -8.97
C ASN A 28 -3.71 -12.36 -9.05
N GLU A 29 -3.16 -13.57 -9.22
CA GLU A 29 -3.96 -14.81 -9.25
C GLU A 29 -4.56 -15.14 -7.89
N GLU A 30 -3.84 -14.90 -6.80
CA GLU A 30 -4.33 -15.16 -5.45
C GLU A 30 -5.42 -14.16 -5.06
N ILE A 31 -5.23 -12.88 -5.43
CA ILE A 31 -6.25 -11.84 -5.30
C ILE A 31 -7.50 -12.22 -6.10
N ALA A 32 -7.32 -12.71 -7.34
CA ALA A 32 -8.43 -13.11 -8.20
C ALA A 32 -9.27 -14.21 -7.55
N LYS A 33 -8.62 -15.26 -7.02
CA LYS A 33 -9.28 -16.33 -6.25
C LYS A 33 -10.03 -15.80 -5.03
N ARG A 34 -9.43 -14.91 -4.23
CA ARG A 34 -10.07 -14.34 -3.03
C ARG A 34 -11.25 -13.42 -3.36
N LEU A 35 -11.19 -12.68 -4.46
CA LEU A 35 -12.25 -11.74 -4.86
C LEU A 35 -13.33 -12.37 -5.76
N GLY A 36 -13.15 -13.63 -6.16
CA GLY A 36 -14.08 -14.34 -7.06
C GLY A 36 -14.13 -13.76 -8.46
N VAL A 37 -13.00 -13.27 -8.97
CA VAL A 37 -12.86 -12.68 -10.31
C VAL A 37 -11.66 -13.30 -11.04
N ASN A 38 -11.42 -12.92 -12.29
CA ASN A 38 -10.22 -13.35 -13.01
C ASN A 38 -9.04 -12.37 -12.79
N SER A 39 -7.82 -12.83 -13.12
CA SER A 39 -6.58 -12.06 -12.95
C SER A 39 -6.54 -10.78 -13.79
N ALA A 40 -7.16 -10.76 -14.97
CA ALA A 40 -7.28 -9.57 -15.81
C ALA A 40 -8.18 -8.49 -15.18
N THR A 41 -9.26 -8.89 -14.50
CA THR A 41 -10.10 -7.99 -13.71
C THR A 41 -9.31 -7.38 -12.57
N VAL A 42 -8.49 -8.16 -11.86
CA VAL A 42 -7.60 -7.64 -10.81
C VAL A 42 -6.63 -6.62 -11.39
N ALA A 43 -5.98 -6.92 -12.51
CA ALA A 43 -5.07 -5.98 -13.18
C ALA A 43 -5.77 -4.67 -13.56
N THR A 44 -7.01 -4.75 -14.05
CA THR A 44 -7.84 -3.59 -14.38
C THR A 44 -8.18 -2.76 -13.13
N LEU A 45 -8.58 -3.41 -12.03
CA LEU A 45 -8.87 -2.72 -10.76
C LEU A 45 -7.64 -1.98 -10.23
N LEU A 46 -6.47 -2.64 -10.23
CA LEU A 46 -5.22 -2.02 -9.78
C LEU A 46 -4.79 -0.86 -10.69
N SER A 47 -4.99 -0.98 -12.02
CA SER A 47 -4.71 0.09 -12.97
C SER A 47 -5.58 1.32 -12.71
N ARG A 48 -6.90 1.12 -12.57
CA ARG A 48 -7.85 2.21 -12.27
C ARG A 48 -7.56 2.86 -10.92
N ALA A 49 -7.22 2.06 -9.91
CA ALA A 49 -6.81 2.59 -8.61
C ALA A 49 -5.60 3.52 -8.77
N ARG A 50 -4.54 3.09 -9.46
CA ARG A 50 -3.34 3.93 -9.71
C ARG A 50 -3.69 5.22 -10.43
N SER A 51 -4.55 5.18 -11.45
CA SER A 51 -5.00 6.37 -12.17
C SER A 51 -5.76 7.38 -11.30
N LYS A 52 -6.36 6.94 -10.18
CA LYS A 52 -7.03 7.81 -9.21
C LYS A 52 -6.06 8.46 -8.22
N GLY A 53 -4.79 8.06 -8.21
CA GLY A 53 -3.74 8.65 -7.39
C GLY A 53 -3.86 8.34 -5.91
N TYR A 54 -4.03 7.07 -5.55
CA TYR A 54 -3.82 6.64 -4.16
C TYR A 54 -2.31 6.53 -3.87
N GLU A 55 -1.93 6.68 -2.61
CA GLU A 55 -0.54 6.55 -2.16
C GLU A 55 -0.45 5.50 -1.05
N VAL A 56 0.63 4.73 -1.06
CA VAL A 56 0.96 3.79 0.01
C VAL A 56 2.11 4.40 0.81
N VAL A 57 1.87 4.64 2.09
CA VAL A 57 2.82 5.32 2.97
C VAL A 57 3.17 4.41 4.14
N ILE A 58 4.45 4.27 4.44
CA ILE A 58 4.92 3.64 5.67
C ILE A 58 5.12 4.75 6.71
N VAL A 59 4.42 4.66 7.83
CA VAL A 59 4.63 5.55 8.97
C VAL A 59 5.66 4.92 9.90
N ILE A 60 6.78 5.62 10.04
CA ILE A 60 7.89 5.31 10.92
C ILE A 60 7.68 6.14 12.19
N PRO A 61 7.30 5.54 13.34
CA PRO A 61 7.30 6.28 14.60
C PRO A 61 8.72 6.75 14.90
N THR A 62 8.85 7.95 15.47
CA THR A 62 10.10 8.70 15.65
C THR A 62 11.19 7.97 16.44
N ASP A 63 10.86 6.86 17.10
CA ASP A 63 11.75 6.07 17.95
C ASP A 63 12.34 4.84 17.24
N LEU A 64 12.67 4.96 15.96
CA LEU A 64 13.29 3.85 15.22
C LEU A 64 14.81 3.81 15.36
N GLY A 65 15.40 4.73 16.14
CA GLY A 65 16.87 4.82 16.35
C GLY A 65 17.66 4.97 15.04
N LEU A 66 16.97 5.28 13.93
CA LEU A 66 17.54 5.38 12.57
C LEU A 66 18.28 6.69 12.37
N PHE A 67 17.92 7.72 13.15
CA PHE A 67 18.81 8.84 13.40
C PHE A 67 19.77 8.34 14.48
N GLY A 68 20.87 7.74 14.03
CA GLY A 68 22.00 7.44 14.92
C GLY A 68 22.33 8.70 15.71
N ALA A 69 22.78 8.51 16.94
CA ALA A 69 23.30 9.58 17.76
C ALA A 69 24.30 10.43 16.96
N GLU A 70 23.83 11.53 16.37
CA GLU A 70 24.64 12.72 16.13
C GLU A 70 24.72 13.45 17.47
N ASN A 71 25.12 12.72 18.51
CA ASN A 71 25.66 13.30 19.71
C ASN A 71 27.09 13.73 19.35
N GLU A 72 27.33 15.01 19.61
CA GLU A 72 28.57 15.46 20.26
C GLU A 72 29.86 15.19 19.46
N GLU A 73 30.12 16.03 18.47
CA GLU A 73 31.46 16.60 18.35
C GLU A 73 31.40 18.06 18.85
N GLU A 74 31.61 18.20 20.16
CA GLU A 74 32.23 19.38 20.76
C GLU A 74 33.67 19.53 20.20
N GLY A 75 34.07 20.76 19.85
CA GLY A 75 35.47 21.08 19.50
C GLY A 75 35.63 22.37 18.71
#